data_AF-A0A2A5HWQ5-F1
#
_entry.id   AF-A0A2A5HWQ5-F1
#
_cell.length_a   1.000
_cell.length_b   1.000
_cell.length_c   1.000
_cell.angle_alpha   90.00
_cell.angle_beta   90.00
_cell.angle_gamma   90.00
#
_symmetry.space_group_name_H-M   'P 1'
#
loop_
_entity.id
_entity.type
_entity.pdbx_description
1 polymer ?
#
loop_
_entity_poly.entity_id
_entity_poly.type
_entity_poly.pdbx_seq_one_letter_code
_entity_poly.pdbx_strand_id
1 'polypeptide(L)'
;IDDFGTGYSSLQYLSKFPIVSQLVLYRRKPEKIMSQYLQLAEAVFCTEDSLTMVSEAIYSGKKVYTLMPETAAPDANDSAALQKYQTLELLQRCSINDLSKAIITPNKSPTPLPNIDEQISLPVLAALAASAARESR
;
A
#
# COMPACT_ATOMS: atom_id res chain seq x y z
N ILE A 1 4.07 -21.38 29.60
CA ILE A 1 5.41 -20.82 29.31
C ILE A 1 5.22 -20.10 27.98
N ASP A 2 4.98 -18.80 28.05
CA ASP A 2 4.74 -17.99 26.86
C ASP A 2 6.10 -17.66 26.24
N ASP A 3 6.33 -18.21 25.06
CA ASP A 3 7.57 -18.02 24.31
C ASP A 3 7.53 -16.65 23.63
N PHE A 4 7.96 -15.63 24.38
CA PHE A 4 8.10 -14.24 23.91
C PHE A 4 9.28 -14.06 22.93
N GLY A 5 10.04 -15.11 22.61
CA GLY A 5 11.27 -15.03 21.82
C GLY A 5 11.09 -14.79 20.32
N THR A 6 9.90 -14.99 19.75
CA THR A 6 9.68 -14.86 18.29
C THR A 6 8.77 -13.70 17.87
N GLY A 7 8.18 -12.95 18.82
CA GLY A 7 7.21 -11.88 18.54
C GLY A 7 5.87 -12.32 17.92
N TYR A 8 5.82 -13.46 17.22
CA TYR A 8 4.61 -13.97 16.59
C TYR A 8 3.62 -14.59 17.59
N SER A 9 4.09 -15.07 18.74
CA SER A 9 3.23 -15.62 19.80
C SER A 9 2.38 -14.54 20.46
N SER A 10 2.90 -13.31 20.60
CA SER A 10 2.13 -12.17 21.07
C SER A 10 1.17 -11.64 20.00
N LEU A 11 1.53 -11.67 18.71
CA LEU A 11 0.60 -11.30 17.64
C LEU A 11 -0.61 -12.23 17.56
N GLN A 12 -0.44 -13.52 17.85
CA GLN A 12 -1.58 -14.44 17.87
C GLN A 12 -2.58 -14.12 18.99
N TYR A 13 -2.14 -13.46 20.06
CA TYR A 13 -3.03 -12.96 21.11
C TYR A 13 -4.03 -11.93 20.60
N LEU A 14 -3.72 -11.20 19.51
CA LEU A 14 -4.63 -10.24 18.90
C LEU A 14 -5.95 -10.87 18.45
N SER A 15 -5.94 -12.16 18.07
CA SER A 15 -7.16 -12.89 17.71
C SER A 15 -8.17 -13.04 18.85
N LYS A 16 -7.77 -12.79 20.10
CA LYS A 16 -8.68 -12.84 21.26
C LYS A 16 -9.51 -11.56 21.42
N PHE A 17 -9.14 -10.47 20.75
CA PHE A 17 -9.90 -9.22 20.86
C PHE A 17 -11.14 -9.28 19.97
N PRO A 18 -12.33 -8.94 20.48
CA PRO A 18 -13.58 -9.02 19.70
C PRO A 18 -13.61 -8.16 18.43
N ILE A 19 -12.76 -7.12 18.36
CA ILE A 19 -12.64 -6.24 17.21
C ILE A 19 -11.89 -6.88 16.03
N VAL A 20 -11.13 -7.97 16.28
CA VAL A 20 -10.38 -8.69 15.25
C VAL A 20 -11.26 -9.81 14.70
N SER A 21 -11.86 -9.56 13.53
CA SER A 21 -12.67 -10.57 12.84
C SER A 21 -11.83 -11.74 12.31
N GLN A 22 -10.65 -11.45 11.75
CA GLN A 22 -9.77 -12.46 11.20
C GLN A 22 -8.31 -12.02 11.27
N LEU A 23 -7.40 -12.94 11.62
CA LEU A 23 -5.96 -12.72 11.71
C LEU A 23 -5.22 -13.78 10.87
N VAL A 24 -4.42 -13.34 9.91
CA VAL A 24 -3.58 -14.22 9.09
C VAL A 24 -2.12 -13.85 9.26
N LEU A 25 -1.31 -14.81 9.69
CA LEU A 25 0.13 -14.64 9.93
C LEU A 25 0.90 -15.45 8.89
N TYR A 26 1.48 -14.78 7.90
CA TYR A 26 2.09 -15.41 6.72
C TYR A 26 3.14 -16.48 7.06
N ARG A 27 4.02 -16.22 8.04
CA ARG A 27 5.07 -17.16 8.47
C ARG A 27 4.57 -18.37 9.28
N ARG A 28 3.28 -18.40 9.68
CA ARG A 28 2.69 -19.52 10.44
C ARG A 28 1.70 -20.31 9.61
N LYS A 29 0.69 -19.63 9.08
CA LYS A 29 -0.38 -20.24 8.29
C LYS A 29 -0.78 -19.28 7.18
N PRO A 30 -0.08 -19.31 6.03
CA PRO A 30 -0.43 -18.47 4.89
C PRO A 30 -1.76 -18.93 4.30
N GLU A 31 -2.62 -17.98 3.96
CA GLU A 31 -3.93 -18.23 3.35
C GLU A 31 -4.14 -17.30 2.16
N LYS A 32 -4.83 -17.77 1.11
CA LYS A 32 -5.10 -16.98 -0.11
C LYS A 32 -6.37 -16.13 0.05
N ILE A 33 -6.27 -15.14 0.93
CA ILE A 33 -7.39 -14.31 1.43
C ILE A 33 -7.37 -12.85 0.96
N MET A 34 -6.23 -12.37 0.44
CA MET A 34 -6.00 -10.94 0.19
C MET A 34 -7.07 -10.29 -0.70
N SER A 35 -7.48 -10.97 -1.78
CA SER A 35 -8.50 -10.44 -2.69
C SER A 35 -9.86 -10.25 -1.99
N GLN A 36 -10.25 -11.18 -1.11
CA GLN A 36 -11.51 -11.08 -0.37
C GLN A 36 -11.44 -9.93 0.64
N TYR A 37 -10.31 -9.79 1.34
CA TYR A 37 -10.10 -8.71 2.29
C TYR A 37 -10.16 -7.35 1.61
N LEU A 38 -9.45 -7.19 0.49
CA LEU A 38 -9.44 -5.94 -0.27
C LEU A 38 -10.83 -5.61 -0.87
N GLN A 39 -11.65 -6.60 -1.24
CA GLN A 39 -13.01 -6.35 -1.70
C GLN A 39 -13.91 -5.82 -0.58
N LEU A 40 -13.84 -6.44 0.61
CA LEU A 40 -14.67 -6.13 1.77
C LEU A 40 -14.20 -4.91 2.55
N ALA A 41 -12.92 -4.55 2.47
CA ALA A 41 -12.36 -3.44 3.20
C ALA A 41 -12.97 -2.10 2.78
N GLU A 42 -13.20 -1.23 3.75
CA GLU A 42 -13.55 0.17 3.53
C GLU A 42 -12.30 1.08 3.56
N ALA A 43 -11.23 0.62 4.20
CA ALA A 43 -9.92 1.24 4.24
C ALA A 43 -8.83 0.19 4.42
N VAL A 44 -7.63 0.46 3.91
CA VAL A 44 -6.46 -0.41 3.99
C VAL A 44 -5.33 0.31 4.72
N PHE A 45 -4.72 -0.38 5.67
CA PHE A 45 -3.52 0.06 6.38
C PHE A 45 -2.37 -0.86 6.01
N CYS A 46 -1.26 -0.29 5.56
CA CYS A 46 -0.04 -1.02 5.27
C CYS A 46 1.17 -0.19 5.67
N THR A 47 2.28 -0.83 6.02
CA THR A 47 3.53 -0.14 6.35
C THR A 47 4.27 0.31 5.10
N GLU A 48 5.04 1.39 5.21
CA GLU A 48 5.82 1.98 4.11
C GLU A 48 7.10 1.20 3.75
N ASP A 49 7.44 0.16 4.51
CA ASP A 49 8.59 -0.71 4.29
C ASP A 49 8.40 -1.72 3.13
N SER A 50 7.22 -1.74 2.50
CA SER A 50 6.96 -2.54 1.31
C SER A 50 6.14 -1.77 0.29
N LEU A 51 6.80 -1.23 -0.73
CA LEU A 51 6.11 -0.57 -1.83
C LEU A 51 5.22 -1.51 -2.64
N THR A 52 5.53 -2.80 -2.69
CA THR A 52 4.64 -3.79 -3.29
C THR A 52 3.29 -3.81 -2.57
N MET A 53 3.28 -3.91 -1.23
CA MET A 53 2.02 -3.87 -0.46
C MET A 53 1.30 -2.52 -0.59
N VAL A 54 2.04 -1.40 -0.59
CA VAL A 54 1.47 -0.07 -0.83
C VAL A 54 0.79 -0.01 -2.20
N SER A 55 1.46 -0.50 -3.24
CA SER A 55 0.91 -0.51 -4.60
C SER A 55 -0.34 -1.38 -4.72
N GLU A 56 -0.34 -2.61 -4.17
CA GLU A 56 -1.52 -3.48 -4.14
C GLU A 56 -2.69 -2.84 -3.40
N ALA A 57 -2.41 -2.16 -2.29
CA ALA A 57 -3.42 -1.39 -1.56
C ALA A 57 -3.99 -0.25 -2.40
N ILE A 58 -3.15 0.53 -3.09
CA ILE A 58 -3.61 1.62 -3.98
C ILE A 58 -4.52 1.05 -5.07
N TYR A 59 -4.07 0.00 -5.78
CA TYR A 59 -4.81 -0.59 -6.90
C TYR A 59 -6.08 -1.35 -6.48
N SER A 60 -6.30 -1.55 -5.18
CA SER A 60 -7.61 -2.01 -4.67
C SER A 60 -8.71 -0.95 -4.82
N GLY A 61 -8.35 0.31 -5.10
CA GLY A 61 -9.29 1.43 -5.17
C GLY A 61 -9.87 1.84 -3.82
N LYS A 62 -9.40 1.27 -2.70
CA LYS A 62 -9.84 1.64 -1.35
C LYS A 62 -9.11 2.88 -0.85
N LYS A 63 -9.58 3.45 0.26
CA LYS A 63 -8.80 4.47 0.97
C LYS A 63 -7.57 3.80 1.60
N VAL A 64 -6.38 4.28 1.24
CA VAL A 64 -5.11 3.72 1.74
C VAL A 64 -4.47 4.66 2.74
N TYR A 65 -4.10 4.09 3.89
CA TYR A 65 -3.31 4.74 4.91
C TYR A 65 -1.97 4.01 5.04
N THR A 66 -0.88 4.74 4.86
CA THR A 66 0.45 4.15 5.02
C THR A 66 1.03 4.45 6.40
N LEU A 67 1.48 3.37 7.02
CA LEU A 67 2.24 3.20 8.24
C LEU A 67 3.67 3.69 8.09
N MET A 68 4.12 4.80 8.66
CA MET A 68 5.56 5.08 8.75
C MET A 68 6.11 4.58 10.09
N PRO A 69 6.81 3.42 10.14
CA PRO A 69 7.52 2.96 11.33
C PRO A 69 8.58 3.97 11.78
N GLU A 70 8.92 3.95 13.07
CA GLU A 70 10.00 4.77 13.62
C GLU A 70 11.36 4.44 12.99
N THR A 71 11.58 3.18 12.63
CA THR A 71 12.83 2.69 12.04
C THR A 71 12.75 2.60 10.52
N ALA A 72 11.74 3.20 9.88
CA ALA A 72 11.64 3.20 8.43
C ALA A 72 12.79 4.01 7.82
N ALA A 73 13.53 3.40 6.91
CA ALA A 73 14.62 4.02 6.17
C ALA A 73 14.45 3.73 4.66
N PRO A 74 13.39 4.27 4.02
CA PRO A 74 13.19 4.10 2.59
C PRO A 74 14.38 4.71 1.84
N ASP A 75 14.79 4.08 0.75
CA ASP A 75 15.82 4.66 -0.11
C ASP A 75 15.26 5.87 -0.89
N ALA A 76 16.11 6.52 -1.69
CA ALA A 76 15.72 7.69 -2.45
C ALA A 76 14.61 7.40 -3.47
N ASN A 77 14.62 6.21 -4.07
CA ASN A 77 13.62 5.81 -5.05
C ASN A 77 12.28 5.51 -4.38
N ASP A 78 12.30 4.79 -3.26
CA ASP A 78 11.09 4.45 -2.53
C ASP A 78 10.42 5.70 -1.95
N SER A 79 11.24 6.61 -1.41
CA SER A 79 10.78 7.91 -0.91
C SER A 79 10.11 8.73 -2.01
N ALA A 80 10.70 8.77 -3.21
CA ALA A 80 10.13 9.48 -4.36
C ALA A 80 8.80 8.87 -4.82
N ALA A 81 8.69 7.54 -4.80
CA ALA A 81 7.45 6.84 -5.13
C ALA A 81 6.33 7.15 -4.13
N LEU A 82 6.59 7.06 -2.82
CA LEU A 82 5.62 7.39 -1.76
C LEU A 82 5.17 8.85 -1.86
N GLN A 83 6.11 9.77 -2.11
CA GLN A 83 5.79 11.17 -2.31
C GLN A 83 4.88 11.37 -3.53
N LYS A 84 5.18 10.72 -4.66
CA LYS A 84 4.35 10.77 -5.86
C LYS A 84 2.92 10.28 -5.56
N TYR A 85 2.78 9.15 -4.88
CA TYR A 85 1.45 8.62 -4.53
C TYR A 85 0.67 9.55 -3.61
N GLN A 86 1.34 10.19 -2.64
CA GLN A 86 0.71 11.19 -1.79
C GLN A 86 0.28 12.44 -2.57
N THR A 87 1.12 12.95 -3.49
CA THR A 87 0.78 14.10 -4.33
C THR A 87 -0.42 13.83 -5.24
N LEU A 88 -0.58 12.59 -5.70
CA LEU A 88 -1.74 12.14 -6.47
C LEU A 88 -2.95 11.79 -5.59
N GLU A 89 -2.88 12.04 -4.27
CA GLU A 89 -3.92 11.73 -3.28
C GLU A 89 -4.35 10.25 -3.24
N LEU A 90 -3.48 9.34 -3.72
CA LEU A 90 -3.74 7.90 -3.77
C LEU A 90 -3.60 7.22 -2.41
N LEU A 91 -2.85 7.85 -1.49
CA LEU A 91 -2.65 7.39 -0.12
C LEU A 91 -2.58 8.56 0.86
N GLN A 92 -2.77 8.27 2.15
CA GLN A 92 -2.49 9.18 3.24
C GLN A 92 -1.40 8.59 4.14
N ARG A 93 -0.25 9.28 4.23
CA ARG A 93 0.85 8.87 5.11
C ARG A 93 0.56 9.24 6.54
N CYS A 94 0.82 8.33 7.47
CA CYS A 94 0.62 8.52 8.90
C CYS A 94 1.85 8.00 9.65
N SER A 95 2.37 8.81 10.58
CA SER A 95 3.34 8.31 11.56
C SER A 95 2.67 7.23 12.42
N ILE A 96 3.38 6.13 12.69
CA ILE A 96 2.86 5.09 13.59
C ILE A 96 2.54 5.64 14.99
N ASN A 97 3.28 6.67 15.43
CA ASN A 97 3.09 7.32 16.73
C ASN A 97 1.86 8.22 16.80
N ASP A 98 1.35 8.67 15.66
CA ASP A 98 0.17 9.53 15.59
C ASP A 98 -1.09 8.76 15.15
N LEU A 99 -1.01 7.43 14.99
CA LEU A 99 -2.13 6.61 14.55
C LEU A 99 -3.35 6.73 15.49
N SER A 100 -3.13 6.87 16.80
CA SER A 100 -4.21 7.07 17.78
C SER A 100 -4.95 8.40 17.61
N LYS A 101 -4.35 9.36 16.91
CA LYS A 101 -4.93 10.68 16.61
C LYS A 101 -5.45 10.76 15.18
N ALA A 102 -5.16 9.77 14.34
CA ALA A 102 -5.53 9.79 12.94
C ALA A 102 -7.04 9.66 12.79
N ILE A 103 -7.64 10.56 12.02
CA ILE A 103 -9.04 10.45 11.62
C ILE A 103 -9.10 9.55 10.40
N ILE A 104 -9.70 8.37 10.59
CA ILE A 104 -9.87 7.38 9.54
C ILE A 104 -11.22 7.62 8.88
N THR A 105 -11.18 8.01 7.61
CA THR A 105 -12.37 8.27 6.79
C THR A 105 -12.38 7.29 5.64
N PRO A 106 -13.14 6.18 5.73
CA PRO A 106 -13.26 5.24 4.63
C PRO A 106 -13.88 5.90 3.40
N ASN A 107 -13.52 5.40 2.21
CA ASN A 107 -14.11 5.91 0.98
C ASN A 107 -15.46 5.20 0.69
N LYS A 108 -16.49 5.98 0.35
CA LYS A 108 -17.79 5.44 -0.09
C LYS A 108 -17.77 4.96 -1.55
N SER A 109 -16.82 5.43 -2.33
CA SER A 109 -16.60 5.10 -3.74
C SER A 109 -15.11 4.84 -3.99
N PRO A 110 -14.76 4.02 -5.00
CA PRO A 110 -13.37 3.74 -5.31
C PRO A 110 -12.57 5.02 -5.59
N THR A 111 -11.34 5.08 -5.08
CA THR A 111 -10.38 6.14 -5.39
C THR A 111 -10.04 6.07 -6.88
N PRO A 112 -10.12 7.18 -7.63
CA PRO A 112 -9.73 7.20 -9.04
C PRO A 112 -8.28 6.75 -9.19
N LEU A 113 -8.07 5.70 -9.97
CA LEU A 113 -6.74 5.15 -10.20
C LEU A 113 -6.08 5.81 -11.40
N PRO A 114 -4.75 5.91 -11.42
CA PRO A 114 -4.05 6.43 -12.59
C PRO A 114 -4.29 5.53 -13.81
N ASN A 115 -4.51 6.13 -14.97
CA ASN A 115 -4.65 5.40 -16.24
C ASN A 115 -3.28 4.86 -16.67
N ILE A 116 -3.05 3.57 -16.40
CA ILE A 116 -1.77 2.91 -16.70
C ILE A 116 -1.54 2.85 -18.22
N ASP A 117 -2.59 2.60 -19.00
CA ASP A 117 -2.48 2.49 -20.46
C ASP A 117 -2.01 3.81 -21.08
N GLU A 118 -2.54 4.93 -20.61
CA GLU A 118 -2.05 6.26 -21.02
C GLU A 118 -0.61 6.52 -20.56
N GLN A 119 -0.26 6.15 -19.33
CA GLN A 119 1.10 6.34 -18.80
C GLN A 119 2.16 5.55 -19.57
N ILE A 120 1.79 4.41 -20.16
CA ILE A 120 2.69 3.60 -20.98
C ILE A 120 2.66 4.08 -22.43
N SER A 121 1.48 4.29 -23.01
CA SER A 121 1.34 4.61 -24.43
C SER A 121 1.94 5.98 -24.79
N LEU A 122 1.76 7.00 -23.95
CA LEU A 122 2.23 8.35 -24.24
C LEU A 122 3.76 8.44 -24.38
N PRO A 123 4.60 7.95 -23.43
CA PRO A 123 6.05 7.99 -23.58
C PRO A 123 6.55 7.13 -24.75
N VAL A 124 5.93 5.97 -25.00
CA VAL A 124 6.31 5.08 -26.11
C VAL A 124 6.05 5.76 -27.45
N LEU A 125 4.88 6.38 -27.63
CA LEU A 125 4.56 7.13 -28.84
C LEU A 125 5.52 8.31 -29.04
N ALA A 126 5.85 9.04 -27.97
CA ALA A 126 6.80 10.14 -28.05
C ALA A 126 8.21 9.68 -28.47
N ALA A 127 8.68 8.55 -27.93
CA ALA A 127 9.96 7.96 -28.29
C ALA A 127 9.99 7.48 -29.75
N LEU A 128 8.92 6.83 -30.22
CA LEU A 128 8.79 6.40 -31.62
C LEU A 128 8.78 7.58 -32.59
N ALA A 129 8.02 8.64 -32.28
CA ALA A 129 8.00 9.87 -33.08
C ALA A 129 9.37 10.55 -33.15
N ALA A 130 10.09 10.59 -32.02
CA ALA A 130 11.45 11.13 -31.97
C ALA A 130 12.45 10.30 -32.78
N SER A 131 12.28 8.97 -32.85
CA SER A 131 13.11 8.09 -33.68
C SER A 131 12.86 8.32 -35.17
N ALA A 132 11.60 8.35 -35.59
CA ALA A 132 11.22 8.57 -36.99
C ALA A 132 11.76 9.92 -37.53
N ALA A 133 11.76 10.97 -36.70
CA ALA A 133 12.29 12.28 -37.07
C ALA A 133 13.84 12.31 -37.22
N ARG A 134 14.56 11.34 -36.64
CA ARG A 134 16.03 11.23 -36.76
C ARG A 134 16.45 10.48 -38.01
N GLU A 135 15.64 9.52 -38.47
CA GLU A 135 15.89 8.75 -39.70
C GLU A 135 15.55 9.53 -40.99
N SER A 136 14.73 10.58 -40.87
CA SER A 136 14.40 11.50 -41.97
C SER A 136 15.41 12.64 -42.19
N ARG A 137 16.56 12.62 -41.51
CA ARG A 137 17.69 13.58 -41.67
C ARG A 137 18.91 12.87 -42.22
#